data_AF-A0A7V9TZJ9-F1
#
_entry.id   AF-A0A7V9TZJ9-F1
#
_cell.length_a   1.000
_cell.length_b   1.000
_cell.length_c   1.000
_cell.angle_alpha   90.00
_cell.angle_beta   90.00
_cell.angle_gamma   90.00
#
_symmetry.space_group_name_H-M   'P 1'
#
loop_
_entity.id
_entity.type
_entity.pdbx_description
1 polymer ?
#
loop_
_entity_poly.entity_id
_entity_poly.type
_entity_poly.pdbx_seq_one_letter_code
_entity_poly.pdbx_strand_id
1 'polypeptide(L)'
;MGTRTVVSITGTVTDANNVGINNVSLALTKNGAAAGTAQTNVLGNYSFGNLAAGANYVVTPAGSFTPSSQTLNNLAVNATANFKAAPSIPP
;
A
#
# COMPACT_ATOMS: atom_id res chain seq x y z
N MET A 1 -4.17 -30.51 -5.05
CA MET A 1 -4.42 -29.31 -4.22
C MET A 1 -3.16 -28.47 -4.21
N GLY A 2 -2.96 -27.57 -5.18
CA GLY A 2 -1.79 -26.70 -5.19
C GLY A 2 -1.88 -25.74 -4.01
N THR A 3 -0.89 -25.75 -3.13
CA THR A 3 -0.79 -24.78 -2.03
C THR A 3 -0.61 -23.40 -2.64
N ARG A 4 -1.72 -22.68 -2.86
CA ARG A 4 -1.67 -21.31 -3.32
C ARG A 4 -1.17 -20.47 -2.15
N THR A 5 0.14 -20.25 -2.10
CA THR A 5 0.77 -19.37 -1.11
C THR A 5 0.15 -17.99 -1.29
N VAL A 6 -0.55 -17.53 -0.27
CA VAL A 6 -1.12 -16.19 -0.22
C VAL A 6 -0.27 -15.30 0.64
N VAL A 7 -0.09 -14.06 0.19
CA VAL A 7 0.66 -13.03 0.91
C VAL A 7 -0.25 -11.88 1.26
N SER A 8 0.21 -11.04 2.18
CA SER A 8 -0.46 -9.81 2.57
C SER A 8 0.51 -8.64 2.47
N ILE A 9 0.01 -7.50 2.03
CA ILE A 9 0.75 -6.24 2.07
C ILE A 9 0.09 -5.39 3.13
N THR A 10 0.85 -5.02 4.16
CA THR A 10 0.38 -4.14 5.23
C THR A 10 1.13 -2.83 5.17
N GLY A 11 0.65 -1.83 5.88
CA GLY A 11 1.33 -0.56 5.85
C GLY A 11 0.70 0.52 6.69
N THR A 12 1.39 1.65 6.74
CA THR A 12 0.91 2.88 7.35
C THR A 12 1.07 4.05 6.40
N VAL A 13 0.06 4.90 6.37
CA VAL A 13 0.11 6.22 5.77
C VAL A 13 0.09 7.23 6.89
N THR A 14 1.15 8.01 6.98
CA THR A 14 1.34 9.03 8.03
C THR A 14 1.60 10.39 7.41
N ASP A 15 1.33 11.46 8.15
CA ASP A 15 1.67 12.83 7.75
C ASP A 15 3.15 13.16 7.99
N ALA A 16 3.59 14.35 7.59
CA ALA A 16 4.89 14.92 7.97
C ALA A 16 5.17 14.84 9.48
N ASN A 17 4.12 14.94 10.31
CA ASN A 17 4.16 14.84 11.78
C ASN A 17 4.08 13.40 12.33
N ASN A 18 4.20 12.38 11.48
CA ASN A 18 4.02 10.96 11.83
C ASN A 18 2.61 10.63 12.38
N VAL A 19 1.62 11.47 12.08
CA VAL A 19 0.22 11.25 12.46
C VAL A 19 -0.45 10.41 11.37
N GLY A 20 -1.15 9.33 11.76
CA GLY A 20 -1.87 8.47 10.82
C GLY A 20 -2.96 9.24 10.05
N ILE A 21 -2.99 9.07 8.73
CA ILE A 21 -3.99 9.74 7.89
C ILE A 21 -5.08 8.73 7.53
N ASN A 22 -6.31 9.04 7.94
CA ASN A 22 -7.49 8.26 7.63
C ASN A 22 -8.07 8.62 6.25
N ASN A 23 -8.84 7.69 5.67
CA ASN A 23 -9.51 7.88 4.38
C ASN A 23 -8.55 8.08 3.19
N VAL A 24 -7.29 7.69 3.30
CA VAL A 24 -6.38 7.65 2.14
C VAL A 24 -6.70 6.41 1.32
N SER A 25 -7.08 6.60 0.07
CA SER A 25 -7.31 5.51 -0.88
C SER A 25 -5.97 5.03 -1.43
N LEU A 26 -5.65 3.75 -1.30
CA LEU A 26 -4.49 3.11 -1.90
C LEU A 26 -4.94 2.19 -3.02
N ALA A 27 -4.35 2.34 -4.20
CA ALA A 27 -4.52 1.42 -5.31
C ALA A 27 -3.42 0.37 -5.29
N LEU A 28 -3.81 -0.88 -5.49
CA LEU A 28 -2.90 -2.01 -5.65
C LEU A 28 -2.93 -2.46 -7.10
N THR A 29 -1.76 -2.55 -7.72
CA THR A 29 -1.57 -3.06 -9.07
C THR A 29 -0.77 -4.36 -8.99
N LYS A 30 -1.28 -5.45 -9.56
CA LYS A 30 -0.58 -6.72 -9.69
C LYS A 30 -0.09 -6.88 -11.13
N ASN A 31 1.23 -6.96 -11.31
CA ASN A 31 1.86 -7.18 -12.62
C ASN A 31 1.36 -6.21 -13.72
N GLY A 32 1.13 -4.95 -13.35
CA GLY A 32 0.62 -3.90 -14.25
C GLY A 32 -0.91 -3.81 -14.38
N ALA A 33 -1.68 -4.73 -13.78
CA ALA A 33 -3.15 -4.70 -13.77
C ALA A 33 -3.68 -4.29 -12.39
N ALA A 34 -4.76 -3.51 -12.34
CA ALA A 34 -5.41 -3.18 -11.06
C ALA A 34 -5.87 -4.45 -10.35
N ALA A 35 -5.37 -4.67 -9.14
CA ALA A 35 -5.71 -5.82 -8.30
C ALA A 35 -6.75 -5.47 -7.24
N GLY A 36 -6.78 -4.23 -6.77
CA GLY A 36 -7.77 -3.76 -5.81
C GLY A 36 -7.42 -2.39 -5.24
N THR A 37 -8.26 -1.92 -4.33
CA THR A 37 -8.05 -0.68 -3.57
C THR A 37 -8.31 -0.93 -2.08
N ALA A 38 -7.63 -0.19 -1.22
CA ALA A 38 -7.84 -0.20 0.23
C ALA A 38 -7.88 1.23 0.75
N GLN A 39 -8.57 1.46 1.86
CA GLN A 39 -8.54 2.75 2.55
C GLN A 39 -7.83 2.62 3.90
N THR A 40 -7.11 3.65 4.29
CA THR A 40 -6.52 3.71 5.62
C THR A 40 -7.52 4.01 6.72
N ASN A 41 -7.33 3.40 7.88
CA ASN A 41 -8.13 3.63 9.08
C ASN A 41 -7.71 4.91 9.85
N VAL A 42 -8.32 5.17 11.02
CA VAL A 42 -8.05 6.36 11.86
C VAL A 42 -6.58 6.50 12.27
N LEU A 43 -5.85 5.38 12.33
CA LEU A 43 -4.42 5.31 12.65
C LEU A 43 -3.53 5.37 11.40
N GLY A 44 -4.11 5.52 10.21
CA GLY A 44 -3.37 5.47 8.95
C GLY A 44 -2.95 4.08 8.52
N ASN A 45 -3.40 3.02 9.19
CA ASN A 45 -3.06 1.65 8.81
C ASN A 45 -3.93 1.16 7.65
N TYR A 46 -3.32 0.39 6.74
CA TYR A 46 -4.01 -0.34 5.68
C TYR A 46 -3.47 -1.76 5.54
N SER A 47 -4.26 -2.63 4.91
CA SER A 47 -3.89 -4.01 4.65
C SER A 47 -4.57 -4.54 3.37
N PHE A 48 -3.78 -5.14 2.50
CA PHE A 48 -4.21 -5.92 1.35
C PHE A 48 -3.97 -7.40 1.65
N GLY A 49 -5.04 -8.17 1.82
CA GLY A 49 -4.98 -9.62 2.01
C GLY A 49 -5.18 -10.40 0.71
N ASN A 50 -5.07 -11.73 0.80
CA ASN A 50 -5.43 -12.66 -0.28
C ASN A 50 -4.68 -12.45 -1.60
N LEU A 51 -3.43 -11.97 -1.52
CA LEU A 51 -2.59 -11.72 -2.69
C LEU A 51 -1.87 -13.00 -3.11
N ALA A 52 -1.63 -13.19 -4.40
CA ALA A 52 -0.89 -14.34 -4.91
C ALA A 52 0.61 -14.16 -4.69
N ALA A 53 1.25 -15.11 -4.01
CA ALA A 53 2.70 -15.08 -3.85
C ALA A 53 3.43 -15.17 -5.20
N GLY A 54 4.62 -14.57 -5.27
CA GLY A 54 5.49 -14.60 -6.46
C GLY A 54 5.08 -13.63 -7.57
N ALA A 55 4.14 -12.73 -7.33
CA ALA A 55 3.78 -11.67 -8.27
C ALA A 55 4.41 -10.31 -7.87
N ASN A 56 4.52 -9.41 -8.85
CA ASN A 56 4.86 -8.00 -8.59
C ASN A 56 3.62 -7.23 -8.16
N TYR A 57 3.74 -6.51 -7.06
CA TYR A 57 2.71 -5.64 -6.52
C TYR A 57 3.19 -4.20 -6.47
N VAL A 58 2.37 -3.26 -6.90
CA VAL A 58 2.66 -1.82 -6.78
C VAL A 58 1.54 -1.20 -5.96
N VAL A 59 1.90 -0.55 -4.86
CA VAL A 59 0.96 0.19 -4.02
C VAL A 59 1.13 1.67 -4.33
N THR A 60 0.04 2.32 -4.71
CA THR A 60 0.01 3.75 -5.04
C THR A 60 -1.07 4.42 -4.19
N PRO A 61 -0.71 5.19 -3.15
CA PRO A 61 -1.66 6.02 -2.43
C PRO A 61 -2.19 7.17 -3.32
N ALA A 62 -3.45 7.51 -3.14
CA ALA A 62 -4.13 8.59 -3.84
C ALA A 62 -3.83 9.92 -3.14
N GLY A 63 -2.93 10.71 -3.72
CA GLY A 63 -2.54 12.02 -3.22
C GLY A 63 -1.04 12.25 -3.31
N SER A 64 -0.53 13.26 -2.61
CA SER A 64 0.89 13.61 -2.58
C SER A 64 1.59 12.89 -1.42
N PHE A 65 2.12 11.69 -1.69
CA PHE A 65 2.87 10.90 -0.72
C PHE A 65 4.30 10.66 -1.19
N THR A 66 5.20 10.43 -0.23
CA THR A 66 6.60 10.10 -0.44
C THR A 66 6.91 8.79 0.29
N PRO A 67 7.33 7.73 -0.42
CA PRO A 67 7.33 7.61 -1.89
C PRO A 67 5.91 7.71 -2.47
N SER A 68 5.74 8.12 -3.74
CA SER A 68 4.41 8.23 -4.36
C SER A 68 3.82 6.88 -4.75
N SER A 69 4.66 5.86 -4.89
CA SER A 69 4.29 4.47 -5.03
C SER A 69 5.41 3.57 -4.53
N GLN A 70 5.07 2.36 -4.11
CA GLN A 70 6.03 1.35 -3.68
C GLN A 70 5.84 0.06 -4.47
N THR A 71 6.91 -0.37 -5.12
CA THR A 71 6.93 -1.58 -5.95
C THR A 71 7.58 -2.71 -5.17
N LEU A 72 6.82 -3.80 -5.01
CA LEU A 72 7.17 -5.03 -4.31
C LEU A 72 7.30 -6.15 -5.32
N ASN A 73 8.52 -6.50 -5.69
CA ASN A 73 8.77 -7.49 -6.72
C ASN A 73 8.86 -8.90 -6.15
N ASN A 74 8.32 -9.89 -6.87
CA ASN A 74 8.36 -11.31 -6.49
C ASN A 74 7.92 -11.54 -5.05
N LEU A 75 6.74 -11.04 -4.68
CA LEU A 75 6.30 -11.02 -3.30
C LEU A 75 5.98 -12.43 -2.79
N ALA A 76 6.96 -13.10 -2.16
CA ALA A 76 6.82 -14.47 -1.69
C ALA A 76 6.26 -14.57 -0.25
N VAL A 77 6.39 -13.50 0.53
CA VAL A 77 5.95 -13.39 1.93
C VAL A 77 5.23 -12.07 2.18
N ASN A 78 4.62 -11.92 3.36
CA ASN A 78 4.02 -10.66 3.77
C ASN A 78 5.03 -9.51 3.68
N ALA A 79 4.58 -8.39 3.11
CA ALA A 79 5.40 -7.19 2.98
C ALA A 79 4.75 -6.01 3.66
N THR A 80 5.58 -5.01 3.94
CA THR A 80 5.14 -3.75 4.52
C THR A 80 5.51 -2.62 3.57
N ALA A 81 4.54 -1.77 3.30
CA ALA A 81 4.70 -0.56 2.52
C ALA A 81 4.27 0.64 3.35
N ASN A 82 5.11 1.66 3.45
CA ASN A 82 4.86 2.80 4.31
C ASN A 82 4.93 4.07 3.48
N PHE A 83 3.96 4.95 3.69
CA PHE A 83 3.82 6.19 2.94
C PHE A 83 3.77 7.36 3.91
N LYS A 84 4.47 8.44 3.53
CA LYS A 84 4.44 9.69 4.28
C LYS A 84 3.82 10.77 3.41
N ALA A 85 2.80 11.49 3.88
CA ALA A 85 2.27 12.60 3.12
C ALA A 85 3.37 13.65 2.97
N ALA A 86 3.57 14.11 1.75
CA ALA A 86 4.31 15.34 1.55
C ALA A 86 3.45 16.47 2.13
N PRO A 87 4.05 17.41 2.87
CA PRO A 87 3.30 18.59 3.29
C PRO A 87 2.70 19.23 2.04
N SER A 88 1.38 19.31 1.96
CA SER A 88 0.75 20.26 1.06
C SER A 88 1.17 21.62 1.60
N ILE A 89 2.20 22.24 1.03
CA ILE A 89 2.45 23.66 1.24
C ILE A 89 1.37 24.34 0.39
N PRO A 90 0.27 24.87 0.97
CA PRO A 90 -0.57 25.76 0.19
C PRO A 90 0.23 27.05 -0.05
N PRO A 91 0.14 27.66 -1.25
CA PRO A 91 0.76 28.96 -1.53
C PRO A 91 0.18 30.07 -0.66
#